data_AF-A0A1X7TA93-F1
#
_entry.id   AF-A0A1X7TA93-F1
#
_cell.length_a   1.000
_cell.length_b   1.000
_cell.length_c   1.000
_cell.angle_alpha   90.00
_cell.angle_beta   90.00
_cell.angle_gamma   90.00
#
_symmetry.space_group_name_H-M   'P 1'
#
loop_
_entity.id
_entity.type
_entity.pdbx_description
1 polymer ?
#
loop_
_entity_poly.entity_id
_entity_poly.type
_entity_poly.pdbx_seq_one_letter_code
_entity_poly.pdbx_strand_id
1 'polypeptide(L)'
;MAAQLPKWNYGSFLEEAETDGTFRLANSSYCTTFVVQGQSCDVPPLPPPIASTPLTHQSSSSSSSNHGGKRKFGTNSFKPKLSLKGSRAPPGTLKNESWRKNVEICSVSEGKAKKTCNHPVTLTPATACIEAVSNIVSVEAFEGNDVVLLDKDNLRIPDNKTTRSSEYWRAALLVKAVSRKDYRFLSANDQTISDDDDDFVETSFYKPSKKSKSDLSPGPSSSSCPIVLPPGIPSDLEKRISSLESLIKVKKEGGQEYKKIVDVVCANLLCLICKERISIDCVIMTCCKTLGCCQTCFDNWIRESETCPHCRLPVTDETHKKLPYSNQFKLIIEAMGNINSSSSNEVIELN
;
A
#
# COMPACT_ATOMS: atom_id res chain seq x y z
N MET A 1 18.41 -41.55 -41.85
CA MET A 1 16.95 -41.57 -41.61
C MET A 1 16.61 -40.37 -40.74
N ALA A 2 16.14 -39.28 -41.34
CA ALA A 2 15.78 -38.05 -40.66
C ALA A 2 14.25 -37.93 -40.68
N ALA A 3 13.62 -37.85 -39.50
CA ALA A 3 12.18 -37.67 -39.38
C ALA A 3 11.84 -36.18 -39.51
N GLN A 4 11.03 -35.85 -40.52
CA GLN A 4 10.41 -34.54 -40.67
C GLN A 4 9.26 -34.39 -39.66
N LEU A 5 9.28 -33.31 -38.89
CA LEU A 5 8.16 -32.88 -38.05
C LEU A 5 7.18 -32.00 -38.85
N PRO A 6 5.88 -32.01 -38.52
CA PRO A 6 4.85 -31.34 -39.32
C PRO A 6 4.86 -29.82 -39.12
N LYS A 7 4.72 -29.09 -40.24
CA LYS A 7 4.42 -27.66 -40.27
C LYS A 7 2.96 -27.45 -39.92
N TRP A 8 2.68 -26.65 -38.91
CA TRP A 8 1.33 -26.15 -38.62
C TRP A 8 1.15 -24.78 -39.28
N ASN A 9 0.24 -24.71 -40.24
CA ASN A 9 -0.26 -23.47 -40.83
C ASN A 9 -1.40 -22.95 -39.93
N TYR A 10 -1.26 -21.74 -39.41
CA TYR A 10 -2.38 -20.98 -38.86
C TYR A 10 -3.05 -20.22 -40.01
N GLY A 11 -4.12 -20.79 -40.54
CA GLY A 11 -5.05 -20.13 -41.45
C GLY A 11 -6.40 -19.93 -40.76
N SER A 12 -6.80 -18.67 -40.62
CA SER A 12 -8.18 -18.16 -40.67
C SER A 12 -9.30 -19.05 -40.15
N PHE A 13 -9.90 -18.67 -39.02
CA PHE A 13 -11.30 -18.99 -38.74
C PHE A 13 -11.97 -17.77 -38.09
N LEU A 14 -12.65 -17.01 -38.95
CA LEU A 14 -13.65 -15.99 -38.61
C LEU A 14 -14.92 -16.41 -39.34
N GLU A 15 -16.04 -16.26 -38.65
CA GLU A 15 -17.44 -16.45 -39.10
C GLU A 15 -17.90 -17.89 -39.36
N GLU A 16 -18.79 -18.36 -38.48
CA GLU A 16 -20.20 -18.56 -38.84
C GLU A 16 -21.04 -18.67 -37.55
N ALA A 17 -22.00 -17.76 -37.43
CA ALA A 17 -23.11 -17.89 -36.51
C ALA A 17 -24.21 -18.66 -37.23
N GLU A 18 -24.76 -19.69 -36.62
CA GLU A 18 -26.18 -20.04 -36.79
C GLU A 18 -26.64 -21.01 -35.69
N THR A 19 -27.72 -20.59 -35.04
CA THR A 19 -28.83 -21.35 -34.45
C THR A 19 -28.69 -22.87 -34.32
N ASP A 20 -28.70 -23.37 -33.08
CA ASP A 20 -29.80 -24.25 -32.66
C ASP A 20 -29.86 -24.44 -31.14
N GLY A 21 -31.06 -24.28 -30.61
CA GLY A 21 -31.36 -24.42 -29.20
C GLY A 21 -31.44 -25.87 -28.77
N THR A 22 -30.76 -26.23 -27.69
CA THR A 22 -31.30 -27.17 -26.69
C THR A 22 -30.57 -26.97 -25.37
N PHE A 23 -31.21 -26.30 -24.41
CA PHE A 23 -30.77 -26.31 -23.02
C PHE A 23 -31.17 -27.66 -22.39
N ARG A 24 -30.17 -28.45 -21.97
CA ARG A 24 -30.36 -29.50 -20.95
C ARG A 24 -29.62 -29.07 -19.69
N LEU A 25 -30.38 -28.54 -18.73
CA LEU A 25 -29.94 -28.38 -17.34
C LEU A 25 -29.87 -29.78 -16.70
N ALA A 26 -28.67 -30.28 -16.48
CA ALA A 26 -28.44 -31.40 -15.57
C ALA A 26 -28.38 -30.85 -14.15
N ASN A 27 -29.45 -31.10 -13.40
CA ASN A 27 -29.57 -30.95 -11.96
C ASN A 27 -28.44 -31.70 -11.24
N SER A 28 -27.66 -31.00 -10.43
CA SER A 28 -26.81 -31.60 -9.40
C SER A 28 -27.15 -30.94 -8.06
N SER A 29 -28.19 -31.49 -7.45
CA SER A 29 -28.64 -31.21 -6.09
C SER A 29 -27.69 -31.84 -5.06
N TYR A 30 -26.91 -31.02 -4.37
CA TYR A 30 -26.44 -31.32 -3.02
C TYR A 30 -26.67 -30.09 -2.16
N CYS A 31 -27.86 -30.03 -1.56
CA CYS A 31 -28.21 -29.07 -0.53
C CYS A 31 -27.87 -29.71 0.81
N THR A 32 -26.71 -29.36 1.39
CA THR A 32 -26.34 -29.77 2.74
C THR A 32 -26.96 -28.76 3.71
N THR A 33 -28.11 -29.10 4.27
CA THR A 33 -28.78 -28.32 5.32
C THR A 33 -28.04 -28.51 6.64
N PHE A 34 -27.31 -27.49 7.10
CA PHE A 34 -26.84 -27.42 8.48
C PHE A 34 -27.93 -26.80 9.35
N VAL A 35 -28.56 -27.63 10.18
CA VAL A 35 -29.43 -27.18 11.27
C VAL A 35 -28.53 -26.74 12.42
N VAL A 36 -28.38 -25.43 12.61
CA VAL A 36 -27.74 -24.86 13.80
C VAL A 36 -28.81 -24.72 14.88
N GLN A 37 -28.76 -25.58 15.90
CA GLN A 37 -29.54 -25.44 17.12
C GLN A 37 -29.08 -24.17 17.85
N GLY A 38 -30.02 -23.25 18.08
CA GLY A 38 -29.80 -22.04 18.88
C GLY A 38 -29.60 -22.41 20.35
N GLN A 39 -28.38 -22.27 20.85
CA GLN A 39 -28.08 -22.19 22.27
C GLN A 39 -28.23 -20.73 22.71
N SER A 40 -29.13 -20.48 23.66
CA SER A 40 -29.30 -19.18 24.30
C SER A 40 -28.08 -18.87 25.17
N CYS A 41 -27.37 -17.80 24.85
CA CYS A 41 -26.30 -17.28 25.68
C CYS A 41 -26.94 -16.44 26.79
N ASP A 42 -27.02 -17.00 28.00
CA ASP A 42 -27.30 -16.21 29.21
C ASP A 42 -26.17 -15.19 29.40
N VAL A 43 -26.53 -13.91 29.32
CA VAL A 43 -25.63 -12.77 29.54
C VAL A 43 -25.50 -12.55 31.05
N PRO A 44 -24.29 -12.64 31.64
CA PRO A 44 -24.10 -12.32 33.05
C PRO A 44 -24.32 -10.82 33.32
N PRO A 45 -24.90 -10.45 34.48
CA PRO A 45 -25.21 -9.05 34.80
C PRO A 45 -23.94 -8.20 34.95
N LEU A 46 -23.99 -6.99 34.41
CA LEU A 46 -22.93 -5.98 34.47
C LEU A 46 -22.65 -5.56 35.93
N PRO A 47 -21.37 -5.31 36.29
CA PRO A 47 -21.02 -4.75 37.59
C PRO A 47 -21.47 -3.29 37.72
N PRO A 48 -21.77 -2.81 38.94
CA PRO A 48 -22.22 -1.45 39.19
C PRO A 48 -21.14 -0.40 38.89
N PRO A 49 -21.53 0.84 38.54
CA PRO A 49 -20.60 1.91 38.19
C PRO A 49 -19.75 2.34 39.39
N ILE A 50 -18.43 2.41 39.16
CA ILE A 50 -17.47 2.93 40.13
C ILE A 50 -17.65 4.44 40.22
N ALA A 51 -17.90 4.93 41.43
CA ALA A 51 -18.05 6.35 41.72
C ALA A 51 -16.73 7.11 41.46
N SER A 52 -16.79 8.12 40.59
CA SER A 52 -15.68 9.01 40.27
C SER A 52 -15.37 9.94 41.44
N THR A 53 -14.16 9.84 42.00
CA THR A 53 -13.60 10.83 42.93
C THR A 53 -13.17 12.11 42.18
N PRO A 54 -13.46 13.32 42.70
CA PRO A 54 -13.07 14.57 42.06
C PRO A 54 -11.57 14.85 42.22
N LEU A 55 -10.90 15.15 41.10
CA LEU A 55 -9.51 15.60 41.03
C LEU A 55 -9.42 17.09 41.44
N THR A 56 -8.74 17.33 42.55
CA THR A 56 -8.37 18.66 43.04
C THR A 56 -7.27 19.25 42.14
N HIS A 57 -7.60 20.29 41.38
CA HIS A 57 -6.63 21.15 40.69
C HIS A 57 -5.76 21.88 41.71
N GLN A 58 -4.45 21.62 41.71
CA GLN A 58 -3.45 22.55 42.28
C GLN A 58 -2.71 23.23 41.13
N SER A 59 -3.09 24.48 40.89
CA SER A 59 -2.36 25.43 40.05
C SER A 59 -1.21 26.00 40.87
N SER A 60 0.03 25.75 40.44
CA SER A 60 1.20 26.48 40.93
C SER A 60 1.92 27.15 39.76
N SER A 61 1.59 28.42 39.58
CA SER A 61 2.33 29.40 38.80
C SER A 61 3.59 29.80 39.54
N SER A 62 4.76 29.65 38.90
CA SER A 62 6.00 30.27 39.37
C SER A 62 6.69 30.99 38.22
N SER A 63 6.47 32.31 38.20
CA SER A 63 7.25 33.32 37.49
C SER A 63 8.68 33.33 38.03
N SER A 64 9.69 33.42 37.16
CA SER A 64 11.06 33.72 37.58
C SER A 64 11.78 34.52 36.50
N SER A 65 11.77 35.83 36.71
CA SER A 65 12.75 36.78 36.21
C SER A 65 14.10 36.53 36.90
N ASN A 66 15.22 36.52 36.16
CA ASN A 66 16.31 37.50 36.34
C ASN A 66 17.66 37.11 35.70
N HIS A 67 18.28 38.17 35.21
CA HIS A 67 19.71 38.52 35.19
C HIS A 67 20.70 37.73 34.32
N GLY A 68 21.25 38.49 33.37
CA GLY A 68 22.52 38.22 32.74
C GLY A 68 23.69 38.20 33.73
N GLY A 69 24.69 37.38 33.39
CA GLY A 69 25.93 37.28 34.12
C GLY A 69 27.00 36.64 33.27
N LYS A 70 27.95 37.46 32.81
CA LYS A 70 29.22 37.06 32.20
C LYS A 70 29.98 36.09 33.13
N ARG A 71 30.50 34.97 32.61
CA ARG A 71 31.62 34.20 33.21
C ARG A 71 32.46 33.63 32.06
N LYS A 72 33.67 34.15 31.81
CA LYS A 72 34.98 33.76 32.38
C LYS A 72 35.34 32.29 32.17
N PHE A 73 36.36 32.10 31.33
CA PHE A 73 37.12 30.89 31.06
C PHE A 73 37.59 30.25 32.37
N GLY A 74 37.18 29.00 32.60
CA GLY A 74 37.66 28.14 33.67
C GLY A 74 38.35 26.93 33.06
N THR A 75 39.59 26.71 33.44
CA THR A 75 40.46 25.59 33.05
C THR A 75 39.86 24.25 33.49
N ASN A 76 39.76 23.32 32.55
CA ASN A 76 39.23 21.97 32.79
C ASN A 76 40.23 21.14 33.62
N SER A 77 39.94 21.03 34.91
CA SER A 77 40.46 19.98 35.78
C SER A 77 39.85 18.63 35.38
N PHE A 78 40.67 17.77 34.76
CA PHE A 78 40.35 16.36 34.54
C PHE A 78 40.24 15.65 35.91
N LYS A 79 39.02 15.37 36.36
CA LYS A 79 38.76 14.36 37.39
C LYS A 79 38.39 13.04 36.70
N PRO A 80 39.12 11.93 36.94
CA PRO A 80 38.74 10.64 36.40
C PRO A 80 37.42 10.19 37.04
N LYS A 81 36.36 10.12 36.23
CA LYS A 81 35.08 9.52 36.62
C LYS A 81 35.30 8.01 36.78
N LEU A 82 35.32 7.55 38.03
CA LEU A 82 35.12 6.14 38.38
C LEU A 82 33.73 5.73 37.87
N SER A 83 33.67 5.02 36.75
CA SER A 83 32.42 4.44 36.26
C SER A 83 31.99 3.37 37.27
N LEU A 84 30.95 3.65 38.04
CA LEU A 84 30.23 2.59 38.75
C LEU A 84 29.80 1.55 37.70
N LYS A 85 30.43 0.38 37.76
CA LYS A 85 30.01 -0.82 37.02
C LYS A 85 28.52 -1.04 37.33
N GLY A 86 27.69 -0.81 36.31
CA GLY A 86 26.25 -1.02 36.38
C GLY A 86 25.95 -2.41 36.91
N SER A 87 25.18 -2.46 38.00
CA SER A 87 24.53 -3.65 38.51
C SER A 87 23.82 -4.37 37.37
N ARG A 88 24.33 -5.55 36.99
CA ARG A 88 23.69 -6.41 36.00
C ARG A 88 22.31 -6.78 36.55
N ALA A 89 21.27 -6.33 35.85
CA ALA A 89 19.91 -6.77 36.14
C ALA A 89 19.85 -8.31 36.14
N PRO A 90 19.09 -8.93 37.05
CA PRO A 90 19.00 -10.37 37.15
C PRO A 90 18.55 -11.00 35.80
N PRO A 91 19.09 -12.16 35.43
CA PRO A 91 18.63 -12.90 34.25
C PRO A 91 17.15 -13.22 34.40
N GLY A 92 16.32 -12.83 33.43
CA GLY A 92 14.89 -13.15 33.40
C GLY A 92 13.93 -11.96 33.48
N THR A 93 14.42 -10.73 33.76
CA THR A 93 13.55 -9.55 33.59
C THR A 93 13.35 -9.29 32.10
N LEU A 94 12.18 -9.68 31.57
CA LEU A 94 11.72 -9.23 30.25
C LEU A 94 11.72 -7.71 30.28
N LYS A 95 12.65 -7.10 29.53
CA LYS A 95 12.66 -5.65 29.37
C LYS A 95 11.38 -5.32 28.63
N ASN A 96 10.44 -4.68 29.32
CA ASN A 96 9.29 -4.05 28.69
C ASN A 96 9.84 -2.97 27.76
N GLU A 97 10.04 -3.33 26.50
CA GLU A 97 10.65 -2.47 25.50
C GLU A 97 9.61 -1.44 25.07
N SER A 98 9.63 -0.27 25.71
CA SER A 98 8.86 0.88 25.28
C SER A 98 9.74 1.84 24.47
N TRP A 99 9.20 2.44 23.41
CA TRP A 99 9.86 3.48 22.63
C TRP A 99 8.93 4.66 22.39
N ARG A 100 9.48 5.80 21.98
CA ARG A 100 8.70 7.02 21.66
C ARG A 100 8.64 7.23 20.16
N LYS A 101 7.45 7.57 19.65
CA LYS A 101 7.18 7.94 18.25
C LYS A 101 6.56 9.33 18.23
N ASN A 102 7.11 10.24 17.43
CA ASN A 102 6.51 11.56 17.25
C ASN A 102 5.44 11.49 16.16
N VAL A 103 4.24 11.99 16.47
CA VAL A 103 3.13 12.16 15.53
C VAL A 103 2.95 13.65 15.25
N GLU A 104 2.90 14.07 13.99
CA GLU A 104 2.64 15.46 13.63
C GLU A 104 1.15 15.75 13.74
N ILE A 105 0.77 16.67 14.63
CA ILE A 105 -0.61 17.14 14.74
C ILE A 105 -0.82 18.22 13.69
N CYS A 106 -1.80 18.01 12.81
CA CYS A 106 -2.09 18.90 11.70
C CYS A 106 -3.51 19.47 11.80
N SER A 107 -3.65 20.76 11.52
CA SER A 107 -4.93 21.41 11.22
C SER A 107 -5.10 21.54 9.71
N VAL A 108 -6.32 21.46 9.19
CA VAL A 108 -6.59 21.64 7.76
C VAL A 108 -7.08 23.05 7.49
N SER A 109 -6.40 23.75 6.59
CA SER A 109 -6.77 25.08 6.12
C SER A 109 -6.59 25.13 4.61
N GLU A 110 -7.57 25.65 3.87
CA GLU A 110 -7.50 25.79 2.40
C GLU A 110 -7.21 24.45 1.69
N GLY A 111 -7.77 23.35 2.19
CA GLY A 111 -7.55 22.01 1.61
C GLY A 111 -6.14 21.45 1.81
N LYS A 112 -5.31 22.08 2.66
CA LYS A 112 -3.95 21.62 2.94
C LYS A 112 -3.77 21.33 4.43
N ALA A 113 -3.14 20.20 4.72
CA ALA A 113 -2.75 19.85 6.08
C ALA A 113 -1.55 20.71 6.51
N LYS A 114 -1.75 21.60 7.47
CA LYS A 114 -0.71 22.44 8.06
C LYS A 114 -0.34 21.90 9.43
N LYS A 115 0.95 21.67 9.65
CA LYS A 115 1.48 21.20 10.92
C LYS A 115 1.29 22.26 12.02
N THR A 116 0.71 21.83 13.14
CA THR A 116 0.50 22.65 14.34
C THR A 116 1.56 22.35 15.38
N CYS A 117 1.78 21.08 15.71
CA CYS A 117 2.80 20.65 16.68
C CYS A 117 3.26 19.19 16.45
N ASN A 118 4.22 18.73 17.25
CA ASN A 118 4.61 17.31 17.33
C ASN A 118 4.14 16.75 18.67
N HIS A 119 3.45 15.61 18.64
CA HIS A 119 2.98 14.90 19.84
C HIS A 119 3.75 13.58 20.03
N PRO A 120 4.56 13.44 21.09
CA PRO A 120 5.31 12.22 21.35
C PRO A 120 4.42 11.14 21.99
N VAL A 121 4.20 10.03 21.27
CA VAL A 121 3.45 8.87 21.75
C VAL A 121 4.42 7.79 22.25
N THR A 122 4.19 7.26 23.46
CA THR A 122 4.96 6.13 23.99
C THR A 122 4.28 4.82 23.61
N LEU A 123 5.01 3.96 22.90
CA LEU A 123 4.51 2.70 22.35
C LEU A 123 5.23 1.51 22.96
N THR A 124 4.50 0.41 23.06
CA THR A 124 4.99 -0.94 23.38
C THR A 124 4.64 -1.87 22.23
N PRO A 125 5.18 -3.10 22.14
CA PRO A 125 4.80 -4.03 21.08
C PRO A 125 3.29 -4.32 21.03
N ALA A 126 2.62 -4.31 22.19
CA ALA A 126 1.18 -4.52 22.30
C ALA A 126 0.33 -3.31 21.85
N THR A 127 0.87 -2.10 21.97
CA THR A 127 0.17 -0.85 21.60
C THR A 127 0.64 -0.26 20.27
N ALA A 128 1.52 -0.96 19.56
CA ALA A 128 2.07 -0.55 18.27
C ALA A 128 1.10 -0.88 17.11
N CYS A 129 -0.13 -0.37 17.18
CA CYS A 129 -1.15 -0.51 16.14
C CYS A 129 -1.89 0.82 15.92
N ILE A 130 -2.52 0.97 14.74
CA ILE A 130 -3.18 2.22 14.34
C ILE A 130 -4.27 2.62 15.33
N GLU A 131 -5.09 1.67 15.78
CA GLU A 131 -6.19 1.94 16.71
C GLU A 131 -5.67 2.51 18.04
N ALA A 132 -4.69 1.86 18.67
CA ALA A 132 -4.12 2.33 19.93
C ALA A 132 -3.47 3.71 19.79
N VAL A 133 -2.69 3.94 18.71
CA VAL A 133 -2.07 5.26 18.47
C VAL A 133 -3.14 6.33 18.22
N SER A 134 -4.17 6.03 17.44
CA SER A 134 -5.27 6.96 17.16
C SER A 134 -6.02 7.33 18.44
N ASN A 135 -6.26 6.36 19.33
CA ASN A 135 -6.93 6.60 20.62
C ASN A 135 -6.08 7.46 21.55
N ILE A 136 -4.77 7.20 21.65
CA ILE A 136 -3.86 8.02 22.46
C ILE A 136 -3.84 9.46 21.94
N VAL A 137 -3.64 9.64 20.63
CA VAL A 137 -3.60 10.97 20.00
C VAL A 137 -4.96 11.67 20.10
N SER A 138 -6.06 10.95 19.96
CA SER A 138 -7.42 11.48 20.11
C SER A 138 -7.61 12.10 21.48
N VAL A 139 -7.33 11.34 22.55
CA VAL A 139 -7.51 11.80 23.93
C VAL A 139 -6.55 12.92 24.28
N GLU A 140 -5.27 12.80 23.91
CA GLU A 140 -4.22 13.71 24.37
C GLU A 140 -4.08 14.99 23.53
N ALA A 141 -4.34 14.94 22.22
CA ALA A 141 -4.11 16.06 21.31
C ALA A 141 -5.38 16.61 20.65
N PHE A 142 -6.48 15.85 20.65
CA PHE A 142 -7.74 16.22 19.99
C PHE A 142 -8.95 16.20 20.94
N GLU A 143 -8.74 16.24 22.25
CA GLU A 143 -9.82 16.32 23.26
C GLU A 143 -10.86 15.19 23.15
N GLY A 144 -10.43 14.01 22.72
CA GLY A 144 -11.28 12.84 22.50
C GLY A 144 -12.05 12.84 21.16
N ASN A 145 -11.79 13.78 20.26
CA ASN A 145 -12.36 13.74 18.91
C ASN A 145 -11.71 12.64 18.07
N ASP A 146 -12.47 12.03 17.15
CA ASP A 146 -11.94 11.02 16.22
C ASP A 146 -10.78 11.57 15.38
N VAL A 147 -9.72 10.79 15.27
CA VAL A 147 -8.48 11.12 14.56
C VAL A 147 -8.25 10.16 13.41
N VAL A 148 -7.72 10.66 12.29
CA VAL A 148 -7.22 9.86 11.19
C VAL A 148 -5.70 10.03 11.12
N LEU A 149 -4.98 8.91 11.17
CA LEU A 149 -3.54 8.90 10.96
C LEU A 149 -3.21 8.87 9.46
N LEU A 150 -2.34 9.77 9.04
CA LEU A 150 -1.91 9.93 7.66
C LEU A 150 -0.40 9.67 7.53
N ASP A 151 0.02 9.23 6.34
CA ASP A 151 1.42 9.12 5.99
C ASP A 151 2.02 10.46 5.54
N LYS A 152 3.21 10.41 4.94
CA LYS A 152 3.92 11.58 4.40
C LYS A 152 3.09 12.31 3.34
N ASP A 153 2.32 11.56 2.55
CA ASP A 153 1.58 12.03 1.38
C ASP A 153 0.14 12.41 1.71
N ASN A 154 -0.20 12.51 2.99
CA ASN A 154 -1.54 12.82 3.52
C ASN A 154 -2.58 11.72 3.22
N LEU A 155 -2.14 10.51 2.92
CA LEU A 155 -3.03 9.38 2.72
C LEU A 155 -3.26 8.65 4.04
N ARG A 156 -4.47 8.15 4.23
CA ARG A 156 -4.82 7.36 5.40
C ARG A 156 -3.92 6.12 5.48
N ILE A 157 -3.29 5.93 6.64
CA ILE A 157 -2.51 4.73 6.91
C ILE A 157 -3.51 3.56 7.09
N PRO A 158 -3.44 2.49 6.28
CA PRO A 158 -4.35 1.36 6.39
C PRO A 158 -3.99 0.47 7.59
N ASP A 159 -5.00 -0.07 8.28
CA ASP A 159 -4.79 -1.02 9.36
C ASP A 159 -4.60 -2.44 8.80
N ASN A 160 -3.36 -2.88 8.72
CA ASN A 160 -2.98 -4.17 8.16
C ASN A 160 -1.88 -4.84 9.01
N LYS A 161 -1.53 -6.08 8.67
CA LYS A 161 -0.49 -6.85 9.39
C LYS A 161 0.83 -6.07 9.53
N THR A 162 1.21 -5.29 8.51
CA THR A 162 2.45 -4.50 8.51
C THR A 162 2.38 -3.32 9.48
N THR A 163 1.27 -2.58 9.50
CA THR A 163 1.10 -1.39 10.36
C THR A 163 0.77 -1.73 11.81
N ARG A 164 0.49 -3.01 12.11
CA ARG A 164 0.39 -3.57 13.46
C ARG A 164 1.72 -4.07 14.03
N SER A 165 2.80 -4.03 13.25
CA SER A 165 4.11 -4.49 13.72
C SER A 165 4.87 -3.39 14.45
N SER A 166 5.61 -3.75 15.50
CA SER A 166 6.50 -2.80 16.20
C SER A 166 7.56 -2.20 15.28
N GLU A 167 7.97 -2.93 14.24
CA GLU A 167 8.98 -2.49 13.27
C GLU A 167 8.50 -1.26 12.48
N TYR A 168 7.24 -1.26 12.04
CA TYR A 168 6.64 -0.12 11.34
C TYR A 168 6.71 1.16 12.19
N TRP A 169 6.37 1.06 13.48
CA TRP A 169 6.36 2.21 14.38
C TRP A 169 7.74 2.64 14.84
N ARG A 170 8.73 1.74 14.83
CA ARG A 170 10.15 2.07 15.10
C ARG A 170 10.84 2.70 13.88
N ALA A 171 10.34 2.46 12.67
CA ALA A 171 10.89 3.07 11.47
C ALA A 171 10.77 4.61 11.53
N ALA A 172 11.71 5.31 10.88
CA ALA A 172 11.73 6.76 10.77
C ALA A 172 10.69 7.32 9.77
N LEU A 173 9.51 6.69 9.70
CA LEU A 173 8.39 7.13 8.87
C LEU A 173 7.70 8.33 9.51
N LEU A 174 7.30 9.29 8.68
CA LEU A 174 6.50 10.43 9.11
C LEU A 174 5.05 9.97 9.29
N VAL A 175 4.47 10.26 10.45
CA VAL A 175 3.05 10.00 10.73
C VAL A 175 2.41 11.31 11.14
N LYS A 176 1.33 11.67 10.45
CA LYS A 176 0.52 12.86 10.74
C LYS A 176 -0.80 12.42 11.36
N ALA A 177 -1.44 13.30 12.10
CA ALA A 177 -2.75 13.12 12.67
C ALA A 177 -3.61 14.35 12.36
N VAL A 178 -4.81 14.13 11.86
CA VAL A 178 -5.83 15.16 11.61
C VAL A 178 -7.15 14.70 12.23
N SER A 179 -8.03 15.66 12.57
CA SER A 179 -9.37 15.29 12.99
C SER A 179 -10.14 14.61 11.85
N ARG A 180 -11.07 13.71 12.17
CA ARG A 180 -11.90 13.02 11.17
C ARG A 180 -12.73 14.01 10.34
N LYS A 181 -13.13 15.14 10.94
CA LYS A 181 -13.83 16.23 10.26
C LYS A 181 -12.92 16.89 9.22
N ASP A 182 -11.70 17.23 9.62
CA ASP A 182 -10.70 17.86 8.76
C ASP A 182 -10.26 16.96 7.60
N TYR A 183 -10.16 15.65 7.85
CA TYR A 183 -9.80 14.68 6.83
C TYR A 183 -10.78 14.66 5.65
N ARG A 184 -12.07 14.90 5.89
CA ARG A 184 -13.08 14.96 4.81
C ARG A 184 -12.80 16.10 3.83
N PHE A 185 -12.29 17.23 4.32
CA PHE A 185 -11.91 18.36 3.46
C PHE A 185 -10.63 18.09 2.67
N LEU A 186 -9.70 17.31 3.22
CA LEU A 186 -8.52 16.86 2.48
C LEU A 186 -8.89 15.89 1.35
N SER A 187 -9.78 14.93 1.61
CA SER A 187 -10.15 13.92 0.63
C SER A 187 -11.05 14.46 -0.49
N ALA A 188 -11.87 15.48 -0.22
CA ALA A 188 -12.79 16.02 -1.20
C ALA A 188 -12.10 16.82 -2.32
N ASN A 189 -10.98 17.48 -2.02
CA ASN A 189 -10.29 18.35 -2.98
C ASN A 189 -9.51 17.59 -4.06
N ASP A 190 -9.24 16.29 -3.86
CA ASP A 190 -8.56 15.47 -4.87
C ASP A 190 -9.49 15.10 -6.04
N GLN A 191 -10.82 15.26 -5.90
CA GLN A 191 -11.80 14.86 -6.92
C GLN A 191 -12.28 16.01 -7.82
N THR A 192 -11.97 17.28 -7.53
CA THR A 192 -12.60 18.42 -8.23
C THR A 192 -11.74 19.11 -9.29
N ILE A 193 -10.59 18.54 -9.67
CA ILE A 193 -9.93 18.92 -10.91
C ILE A 193 -10.44 17.94 -11.97
N SER A 194 -11.71 18.05 -12.33
CA SER A 194 -12.16 17.50 -13.62
C SER A 194 -11.48 18.36 -14.67
N ASP A 195 -10.67 17.68 -15.48
CA ASP A 195 -10.02 18.19 -16.69
C ASP A 195 -11.09 18.44 -17.77
N ASP A 196 -12.11 19.26 -17.45
CA ASP A 196 -13.10 19.76 -18.41
C ASP A 196 -12.46 20.86 -19.29
N ASP A 197 -11.26 20.60 -19.80
CA ASP A 197 -10.66 21.29 -20.94
C ASP A 197 -11.08 20.59 -22.26
N ASP A 198 -12.28 19.98 -22.27
CA ASP A 198 -12.96 19.46 -23.47
C ASP A 198 -13.72 20.57 -24.26
N ASP A 199 -13.44 21.84 -23.98
CA ASP A 199 -13.79 22.96 -24.88
C ASP A 199 -12.79 23.03 -26.07
N PHE A 200 -12.65 21.92 -26.81
CA PHE A 200 -12.05 21.93 -28.14
C PHE A 200 -13.03 22.60 -29.10
N VAL A 201 -12.96 23.94 -29.19
CA VAL A 201 -13.76 24.72 -30.14
C VAL A 201 -13.42 24.25 -31.56
N GLU A 202 -14.38 23.58 -32.21
CA GLU A 202 -14.29 23.15 -33.60
C GLU A 202 -14.11 24.39 -34.49
N THR A 203 -12.88 24.68 -34.88
CA THR A 203 -12.52 25.80 -35.75
C THR A 203 -12.96 25.50 -37.17
N SER A 204 -14.21 25.82 -37.46
CA SER A 204 -14.76 25.77 -38.81
C SER A 204 -14.09 26.82 -39.72
N PHE A 205 -13.50 26.35 -40.83
CA PHE A 205 -13.19 27.07 -42.09
C PHE A 205 -12.26 28.30 -42.05
N TYR A 206 -10.95 28.06 -42.20
CA TYR A 206 -10.04 29.06 -42.78
C TYR A 206 -10.01 28.97 -44.31
N LYS A 207 -10.56 30.00 -44.98
CA LYS A 207 -10.31 30.30 -46.41
C LYS A 207 -8.99 31.09 -46.52
N PRO A 208 -8.06 30.76 -47.44
CA PRO A 208 -6.90 31.60 -47.68
C PRO A 208 -7.26 32.73 -48.66
N SER A 209 -7.34 33.97 -48.18
CA SER A 209 -7.32 35.16 -49.05
C SER A 209 -5.98 35.89 -48.97
N LYS A 210 -5.45 36.20 -50.15
CA LYS A 210 -4.17 36.86 -50.45
C LYS A 210 -4.10 38.32 -49.95
N LYS A 211 -2.86 38.71 -49.58
CA LYS A 211 -2.24 40.06 -49.58
C LYS A 211 -2.71 41.11 -48.54
N SER A 212 -1.79 41.53 -47.67
CA SER A 212 -1.23 42.90 -47.64
C SER A 212 -0.11 43.03 -46.60
N LYS A 213 0.91 43.85 -46.93
CA LYS A 213 2.00 44.28 -46.05
C LYS A 213 1.47 45.27 -45.01
N SER A 214 1.82 45.11 -43.73
CA SER A 214 1.89 46.21 -42.77
C SER A 214 2.75 45.80 -41.57
N ASP A 215 3.74 46.64 -41.29
CA ASP A 215 4.54 46.67 -40.06
C ASP A 215 3.67 46.93 -38.82
N LEU A 216 4.09 46.35 -37.69
CA LEU A 216 4.08 46.89 -36.31
C LEU A 216 4.00 45.72 -35.28
N SER A 217 5.03 45.62 -34.44
CA SER A 217 5.06 44.87 -33.16
C SER A 217 4.07 45.47 -32.15
N PRO A 218 3.53 44.76 -31.12
CA PRO A 218 4.29 44.07 -30.06
C PRO A 218 3.70 42.71 -29.59
N GLY A 219 4.50 41.96 -28.79
CA GLY A 219 4.25 40.56 -28.36
C GLY A 219 2.95 40.33 -27.56
N PRO A 220 2.60 39.06 -27.27
CA PRO A 220 3.15 38.37 -26.09
C PRO A 220 3.23 36.83 -26.24
N SER A 221 3.41 36.15 -25.10
CA SER A 221 2.89 34.81 -24.77
C SER A 221 3.65 33.55 -25.23
N SER A 222 4.18 32.87 -24.20
CA SER A 222 4.09 31.43 -23.93
C SER A 222 4.24 30.48 -25.12
N SER A 223 5.48 30.04 -25.27
CA SER A 223 5.89 28.79 -25.89
C SER A 223 5.22 27.58 -25.19
N SER A 224 4.07 27.13 -25.70
CA SER A 224 3.55 25.78 -25.46
C SER A 224 3.99 24.88 -26.61
N CYS A 225 4.95 23.98 -26.34
CA CYS A 225 5.31 22.90 -27.24
C CYS A 225 4.12 21.92 -27.36
N PRO A 226 3.73 21.48 -28.57
CA PRO A 226 2.76 20.41 -28.71
C PRO A 226 3.43 19.08 -28.29
N ILE A 227 3.03 18.54 -27.14
CA ILE A 227 3.32 17.15 -26.79
C ILE A 227 2.34 16.29 -27.57
N VAL A 228 2.81 15.79 -28.70
CA VAL A 228 2.22 14.63 -29.38
C VAL A 228 2.45 13.43 -28.46
N LEU A 229 1.40 12.94 -27.80
CA LEU A 229 1.46 11.63 -27.15
C LEU A 229 1.54 10.54 -28.23
N PRO A 230 2.60 9.72 -28.24
CA PRO A 230 2.73 8.67 -29.24
C PRO A 230 1.73 7.54 -28.95
N PRO A 231 1.02 7.03 -29.95
CA PRO A 231 0.26 5.80 -29.81
C PRO A 231 1.25 4.63 -29.78
N GLY A 232 1.20 3.88 -28.67
CA GLY A 232 1.92 2.62 -28.52
C GLY A 232 2.92 2.66 -27.38
N ILE A 233 2.72 1.78 -26.40
CA ILE A 233 3.70 0.79 -25.92
C ILE A 233 2.97 -0.11 -24.89
N PRO A 234 2.48 -1.28 -25.31
CA PRO A 234 2.19 -2.42 -24.44
C PRO A 234 3.48 -3.19 -24.03
N SER A 235 4.65 -2.78 -24.52
CA SER A 235 5.78 -3.69 -24.66
C SER A 235 6.45 -4.16 -23.36
N ASP A 236 6.39 -3.41 -22.25
CA ASP A 236 7.32 -3.69 -21.14
C ASP A 236 6.86 -4.82 -20.21
N LEU A 237 5.56 -4.94 -19.96
CA LEU A 237 5.01 -6.06 -19.18
C LEU A 237 5.02 -7.35 -20.01
N GLU A 238 4.63 -7.28 -21.28
CA GLU A 238 4.70 -8.41 -22.21
C GLU A 238 6.14 -8.85 -22.46
N LYS A 239 7.11 -7.93 -22.52
CA LYS A 239 8.55 -8.27 -22.52
C LYS A 239 8.98 -8.96 -21.24
N ARG A 240 8.52 -8.52 -20.05
CA ARG A 240 8.83 -9.18 -18.78
C ARG A 240 8.23 -10.59 -18.73
N ILE A 241 6.98 -10.76 -19.15
CA ILE A 241 6.33 -12.08 -19.26
C ILE A 241 7.08 -12.96 -20.29
N SER A 242 7.38 -12.43 -21.47
CA SER A 242 8.12 -13.15 -22.52
C SER A 242 9.55 -13.51 -22.08
N SER A 243 10.19 -12.64 -21.32
CA SER A 243 11.52 -12.89 -20.75
C SER A 243 11.45 -14.01 -19.70
N LEU A 244 10.42 -14.02 -18.84
CA LEU A 244 10.16 -15.11 -17.90
C LEU A 244 9.87 -16.44 -18.64
N GLU A 245 9.05 -16.42 -19.69
CA GLU A 245 8.75 -17.58 -20.53
C GLU A 245 10.03 -18.14 -21.20
N SER A 246 10.91 -17.26 -21.69
CA SER A 246 12.19 -17.67 -22.28
C SER A 246 13.12 -18.33 -21.26
N LEU A 247 13.12 -17.85 -20.02
CA LEU A 247 13.90 -18.39 -18.91
C LEU A 247 13.38 -19.76 -18.45
N ILE A 248 12.07 -20.02 -18.56
CA ILE A 248 11.45 -21.31 -18.23
C ILE A 248 11.71 -22.38 -19.30
N LYS A 249 11.92 -21.97 -20.56
CA LYS A 249 12.29 -22.88 -21.66
C LYS A 249 13.72 -23.43 -21.53
N VAL A 250 14.54 -22.86 -20.64
CA VAL A 250 15.88 -23.39 -20.32
C VAL A 250 15.67 -24.72 -19.60
N LYS A 251 16.06 -25.81 -20.29
CA LYS A 251 15.90 -27.20 -19.88
C LYS A 251 16.26 -27.47 -18.41
N LYS A 252 15.57 -28.47 -17.83
CA LYS A 252 15.80 -29.14 -16.54
C LYS A 252 17.25 -29.64 -16.26
N GLU A 253 18.22 -29.32 -17.09
CA GLU A 253 19.57 -29.90 -17.08
C GLU A 253 20.60 -29.03 -16.32
N GLY A 254 20.23 -27.85 -15.80
CA GLY A 254 21.12 -26.97 -15.01
C GLY A 254 20.56 -26.58 -13.64
N GLY A 255 20.77 -27.43 -12.62
CA GLY A 255 20.10 -27.32 -11.31
C GLY A 255 20.35 -26.03 -10.51
N GLN A 256 21.50 -25.37 -10.68
CA GLN A 256 21.85 -24.18 -9.87
C GLN A 256 21.36 -22.86 -10.49
N GLU A 257 21.32 -22.76 -11.82
CA GLU A 257 20.91 -21.54 -12.52
C GLU A 257 19.37 -21.43 -12.56
N TYR A 258 18.69 -22.56 -12.72
CA TYR A 258 17.24 -22.65 -12.62
C TYR A 258 16.72 -22.20 -11.25
N LYS A 259 17.39 -22.59 -10.16
CA LYS A 259 17.02 -22.15 -8.79
C LYS A 259 17.08 -20.63 -8.64
N LYS A 260 18.13 -19.97 -9.14
CA LYS A 260 18.26 -18.50 -9.09
C LYS A 260 17.14 -17.81 -9.86
N ILE A 261 16.81 -18.32 -11.05
CA ILE A 261 15.71 -17.80 -11.87
C ILE A 261 14.40 -17.93 -11.09
N VAL A 262 14.09 -19.13 -10.58
CA VAL A 262 12.88 -19.37 -9.79
C VAL A 262 12.83 -18.46 -8.57
N ASP A 263 13.92 -18.30 -7.82
CA ASP A 263 13.96 -17.42 -6.64
C ASP A 263 13.63 -15.96 -7.01
N VAL A 264 14.15 -15.47 -8.14
CA VAL A 264 13.83 -14.14 -8.66
C VAL A 264 12.35 -14.06 -9.07
N VAL A 265 11.81 -15.06 -9.79
CA VAL A 265 10.38 -15.08 -10.16
C VAL A 265 9.50 -15.12 -8.90
N CYS A 266 9.87 -15.94 -7.92
CA CYS A 266 9.17 -16.10 -6.65
C CYS A 266 9.12 -14.80 -5.85
N ALA A 267 10.24 -14.10 -5.75
CA ALA A 267 10.33 -12.81 -5.06
C ALA A 267 9.44 -11.75 -5.72
N ASN A 268 9.21 -11.87 -7.02
CA ASN A 268 8.35 -10.97 -7.79
C ASN A 268 6.86 -11.36 -7.76
N LEU A 269 6.49 -12.55 -7.25
CA LEU A 269 5.10 -13.02 -7.17
C LEU A 269 4.52 -12.94 -5.75
N LEU A 270 4.94 -11.94 -4.98
CA LEU A 270 4.35 -11.62 -3.69
C LEU A 270 3.24 -10.58 -3.89
N CYS A 271 2.09 -10.82 -3.27
CA CYS A 271 0.99 -9.87 -3.27
C CYS A 271 1.44 -8.56 -2.60
N LEU A 272 1.19 -7.44 -3.26
CA LEU A 272 1.57 -6.12 -2.74
C LEU A 272 0.93 -5.82 -1.37
N ILE A 273 -0.28 -6.34 -1.12
CA ILE A 273 -1.09 -6.05 0.07
C ILE A 273 -0.78 -7.03 1.20
N CYS A 274 -1.04 -8.33 1.01
CA CYS A 274 -0.86 -9.32 2.09
C CYS A 274 0.58 -9.83 2.24
N LYS A 275 1.47 -9.55 1.28
CA LYS A 275 2.86 -10.04 1.21
C LYS A 275 3.00 -11.56 1.10
N GLU A 276 1.88 -12.28 0.92
CA GLU A 276 1.88 -13.71 0.67
C GLU A 276 2.06 -14.00 -0.83
N ARG A 277 2.52 -15.20 -1.15
CA ARG A 277 2.73 -15.62 -2.54
C ARG A 277 1.39 -15.73 -3.28
N ILE A 278 1.31 -15.15 -4.47
CA ILE A 278 0.11 -15.21 -5.32
C ILE A 278 0.03 -16.61 -5.95
N SER A 279 -1.00 -17.37 -5.58
CA SER A 279 -1.22 -18.74 -6.08
C SER A 279 -2.34 -18.84 -7.12
N ILE A 280 -3.29 -17.91 -7.09
CA ILE A 280 -4.45 -17.88 -7.99
C ILE A 280 -4.98 -16.45 -8.13
N ASP A 281 -5.64 -16.17 -9.25
CA ASP A 281 -6.38 -14.92 -9.50
C ASP A 281 -5.56 -13.66 -9.24
N CYS A 282 -4.50 -13.48 -10.05
CA CYS A 282 -3.64 -12.31 -10.00
C CYS A 282 -4.27 -11.12 -10.75
N VAL A 283 -4.38 -9.98 -10.07
CA VAL A 283 -4.78 -8.70 -10.69
C VAL A 283 -3.54 -7.89 -10.97
N ILE A 284 -3.34 -7.47 -12.22
CA ILE A 284 -2.26 -6.56 -12.59
C ILE A 284 -2.81 -5.14 -12.72
N MET A 285 -2.10 -4.20 -12.08
CA MET A 285 -2.37 -2.77 -12.19
C MET A 285 -1.69 -2.20 -13.44
N THR A 286 -2.47 -1.72 -14.40
CA THR A 286 -1.94 -1.13 -15.64
C THR A 286 -1.41 0.28 -15.39
N CYS A 287 -1.97 1.01 -14.43
CA CYS A 287 -1.60 2.39 -14.09
C CYS A 287 -0.12 2.57 -13.71
N CYS A 288 0.48 1.58 -13.03
CA CYS A 288 1.87 1.65 -12.57
C CYS A 288 2.73 0.47 -13.06
N LYS A 289 2.17 -0.42 -13.89
CA LYS A 289 2.84 -1.59 -14.46
C LYS A 289 3.56 -2.45 -13.42
N THR A 290 3.05 -2.42 -12.19
CA THR A 290 3.68 -3.09 -11.04
C THR A 290 3.05 -4.47 -10.85
N LEU A 291 3.82 -5.38 -10.24
CA LEU A 291 3.42 -6.75 -9.98
C LEU A 291 2.15 -6.80 -9.12
N GLY A 292 1.33 -7.81 -9.41
CA GLY A 292 -0.08 -7.83 -9.07
C GLY A 292 -0.43 -8.04 -7.61
N CYS A 293 -1.73 -8.03 -7.34
CA CYS A 293 -2.32 -8.39 -6.06
C CYS A 293 -3.15 -9.67 -6.20
N CYS A 294 -3.35 -10.41 -5.12
CA CYS A 294 -4.41 -11.40 -5.07
C CYS A 294 -5.76 -10.68 -5.31
N GLN A 295 -6.65 -11.28 -6.10
CA GLN A 295 -7.97 -10.72 -6.40
C GLN A 295 -8.72 -10.31 -5.13
N THR A 296 -8.77 -11.19 -4.13
CA THR A 296 -9.45 -10.92 -2.85
C THR A 296 -8.88 -9.71 -2.10
N CYS A 297 -7.55 -9.57 -2.08
CA CYS A 297 -6.89 -8.42 -1.46
C CYS A 297 -7.20 -7.13 -2.22
N PHE A 298 -7.18 -7.21 -3.55
CA PHE A 298 -7.50 -6.07 -4.41
C PHE A 298 -8.96 -5.63 -4.24
N ASP A 299 -9.92 -6.55 -4.25
CA ASP A 299 -11.35 -6.25 -4.11
C ASP A 299 -11.65 -5.59 -2.76
N ASN A 300 -11.06 -6.10 -1.68
CA ASN A 300 -11.20 -5.49 -0.35
C ASN A 300 -10.59 -4.09 -0.30
N TRP A 301 -9.45 -3.90 -0.94
CA TRP A 301 -8.78 -2.60 -1.00
C TRP A 301 -9.59 -1.57 -1.78
N ILE A 302 -10.08 -1.93 -2.97
CA ILE A 302 -10.88 -1.03 -3.81
C ILE A 302 -12.19 -0.64 -3.12
N ARG A 303 -12.81 -1.56 -2.38
CA ARG A 303 -14.00 -1.26 -1.58
C ARG A 303 -13.76 -0.16 -0.53
N GLU A 304 -12.52 -0.02 -0.04
CA GLU A 304 -12.18 0.93 1.00
C GLU A 304 -11.56 2.24 0.49
N SER A 305 -10.77 2.18 -0.58
CA SER A 305 -9.92 3.31 -1.00
C SER A 305 -10.07 3.76 -2.44
N GLU A 306 -10.75 3.00 -3.31
CA GLU A 306 -10.97 3.32 -4.74
C GLU A 306 -9.69 3.70 -5.54
N THR A 307 -8.51 3.34 -5.02
CA THR A 307 -7.20 3.82 -5.50
C THR A 307 -6.21 2.67 -5.60
N CYS A 308 -5.23 2.78 -6.48
CA CYS A 308 -4.24 1.75 -6.71
C CYS A 308 -3.40 1.52 -5.44
N PRO A 309 -3.24 0.27 -4.95
CA PRO A 309 -2.48 0.01 -3.72
C PRO A 309 -0.99 0.33 -3.85
N HIS A 310 -0.47 0.48 -5.08
CA HIS A 310 0.92 0.86 -5.33
C HIS A 310 1.11 2.37 -5.54
N CYS A 311 0.52 2.93 -6.60
CA CYS A 311 0.75 4.32 -6.99
C CYS A 311 -0.36 5.29 -6.56
N ARG A 312 -1.45 4.78 -5.95
CA ARG A 312 -2.56 5.57 -5.39
C ARG A 312 -3.40 6.34 -6.41
N LEU A 313 -3.16 6.16 -7.71
CA LEU A 313 -4.03 6.68 -8.75
C LEU A 313 -5.44 6.06 -8.65
N PRO A 314 -6.51 6.82 -8.96
CA PRO A 314 -7.88 6.29 -9.01
C PRO A 314 -7.96 5.05 -9.90
N VAL A 315 -8.71 4.05 -9.47
CA VAL A 315 -8.87 2.81 -10.21
C VAL A 315 -10.18 2.85 -10.99
N THR A 316 -10.08 2.86 -12.31
CA THR A 316 -11.20 2.57 -13.22
C THR A 316 -11.12 1.11 -13.71
N ASP A 317 -12.17 0.63 -14.35
CA ASP A 317 -12.21 -0.72 -14.95
C ASP A 317 -11.09 -0.95 -15.99
N GLU A 318 -10.52 0.12 -16.56
CA GLU A 318 -9.41 0.05 -17.51
C GLU A 318 -8.02 -0.01 -16.83
N THR A 319 -7.93 0.49 -15.60
CA THR A 319 -6.67 0.61 -14.85
C THR A 319 -6.21 -0.70 -14.21
N HIS A 320 -7.05 -1.73 -14.23
CA HIS A 320 -6.71 -3.05 -13.73
C HIS A 320 -7.14 -4.11 -14.73
N LYS A 321 -6.32 -5.14 -14.90
CA LYS A 321 -6.66 -6.30 -15.72
C LYS A 321 -6.51 -7.54 -14.88
N LYS A 322 -7.58 -8.34 -14.82
CA LYS A 322 -7.46 -9.72 -14.37
C LYS A 322 -6.54 -10.41 -15.35
N LEU A 323 -5.42 -10.94 -14.85
CA LEU A 323 -4.55 -11.70 -15.72
C LEU A 323 -5.32 -12.96 -16.10
N PRO A 324 -5.60 -13.21 -17.39
CA PRO A 324 -6.22 -14.46 -17.79
C PRO A 324 -5.33 -15.57 -17.27
N TYR A 325 -5.94 -16.53 -16.58
CA TYR A 325 -5.24 -17.67 -15.99
C TYR A 325 -4.71 -18.57 -17.12
N SER A 326 -3.60 -18.17 -17.72
CA SER A 326 -3.02 -18.88 -18.84
C SER A 326 -2.40 -20.17 -18.31
N ASN A 327 -2.45 -21.23 -19.12
CA ASN A 327 -1.80 -22.50 -18.78
C ASN A 327 -0.31 -22.30 -18.45
N GLN A 328 0.34 -21.29 -19.05
CA GLN A 328 1.74 -20.96 -18.76
C GLN A 328 1.92 -20.39 -17.36
N PHE A 329 1.07 -19.45 -16.93
CA PHE A 329 1.12 -18.89 -15.58
C PHE A 329 0.83 -19.95 -14.51
N LYS A 330 -0.11 -20.86 -14.80
CA LYS A 330 -0.40 -22.03 -13.95
C LYS A 330 0.83 -22.93 -13.78
N LEU A 331 1.53 -23.25 -14.88
CA LEU A 331 2.76 -24.06 -14.83
C LEU A 331 3.87 -23.39 -14.02
N ILE A 332 3.98 -22.06 -14.08
CA ILE A 332 4.95 -21.30 -13.25
C ILE A 332 4.61 -21.45 -11.77
N ILE A 333 3.35 -21.23 -11.40
CA ILE A 333 2.90 -21.33 -10.01
C ILE A 333 3.06 -22.77 -9.48
N GLU A 334 2.69 -23.78 -10.27
CA GLU A 334 2.84 -25.19 -9.91
C GLU A 334 4.32 -25.57 -9.75
N ALA A 335 5.19 -25.17 -10.68
CA ALA A 335 6.63 -25.39 -10.58
C ALA A 335 7.20 -24.77 -9.29
N MET A 336 6.75 -23.57 -8.93
CA MET A 336 7.15 -22.88 -7.71
C MET A 336 6.65 -23.57 -6.43
N GLY A 337 5.49 -24.22 -6.45
CA GLY A 337 4.97 -25.00 -5.32
C GLY A 337 5.76 -26.28 -5.07
N ASN A 338 6.18 -26.95 -6.14
CA ASN A 338 6.94 -28.20 -6.06
C ASN A 338 8.36 -28.00 -5.49
N ILE A 339 9.02 -26.88 -5.79
CA ILE A 339 10.39 -26.60 -5.33
C ILE A 339 10.47 -26.41 -3.81
N ASN A 340 9.49 -25.73 -3.22
CA ASN A 340 9.43 -25.54 -1.77
C ASN A 340 9.12 -26.84 -1.01
N SER A 341 8.40 -27.76 -1.66
CA SER A 341 8.06 -29.06 -1.06
C SER A 341 9.29 -29.98 -1.00
N SER A 342 10.14 -29.95 -2.04
CA SER A 342 11.34 -30.79 -2.11
C SER A 342 12.46 -30.39 -1.15
N SER A 343 12.57 -29.11 -0.78
CA SER A 343 13.60 -28.64 0.18
C SER A 343 13.35 -29.08 1.62
N SER A 344 12.18 -29.65 1.91
CA SER A 344 11.76 -29.99 3.28
C SER A 344 12.04 -31.45 3.68
N ASN A 345 12.42 -32.31 2.73
CA ASN A 345 12.52 -33.77 2.95
C ASN A 345 13.95 -34.34 2.96
N GLU A 346 14.99 -33.51 2.96
CA GLU A 346 16.39 -33.95 3.06
C GLU A 346 17.02 -33.53 4.39
N VAL A 347 16.36 -33.91 5.50
CA VAL A 347 17.04 -34.09 6.79
C VAL A 347 17.15 -35.59 6.99
N ILE A 348 18.07 -36.21 6.27
CA ILE A 348 18.53 -37.57 6.59
C ILE A 348 19.39 -37.40 7.85
N GLU A 349 18.87 -37.82 9.00
CA GLU A 349 19.66 -38.09 10.19
C GLU A 349 20.75 -39.11 9.82
N LEU A 350 21.96 -38.61 9.55
CA LEU A 350 23.16 -39.43 9.56
C LEU A 350 23.48 -39.69 11.04
N ASN A 351 23.05 -40.84 11.54
CA ASN A 351 23.60 -41.48 12.73
C ASN A 351 24.89 -42.22 12.37
#